data_AF-S7PRK1-F1
#
_entry.id   AF-S7PRK1-F1
#
_cell.length_a   1.000
_cell.length_b   1.000
_cell.length_c   1.000
_cell.angle_alpha   90.00
_cell.angle_beta   90.00
_cell.angle_gamma   90.00
#
_symmetry.space_group_name_H-M   'P 1'
#
loop_
_entity.id
_entity.type
_entity.pdbx_description
1 polymer ?
#
loop_
_entity_poly.entity_id
_entity_poly.type
_entity_poly.pdbx_seq_one_letter_code
_entity_poly.pdbx_strand_id
1 'polypeptide(L)' 'MRVEFLPPYSPDFNPIELAFSAIKSHIRRHGDLVRSTMVSATDQADAVAKLWEAVWSVTPQDAEGWFAHCGYDIV' A
#
# COMPACT_ATOMS: atom_id res chain seq x y z
N MET A 1 17.88 0.22 17.75
CA MET A 1 17.14 0.75 16.59
C MET A 1 18.18 1.07 15.52
N ARG A 2 18.05 0.49 14.32
CA ARG A 2 18.91 0.77 13.15
C ARG A 2 18.16 1.72 12.23
N VAL A 3 18.87 2.64 11.58
CA VAL A 3 18.31 3.59 10.61
C VAL A 3 19.05 3.41 9.30
N GLU A 4 18.32 3.24 8.20
CA GLU A 4 18.89 3.25 6.85
C GLU A 4 18.87 4.68 6.30
N PHE A 5 20.03 5.17 5.87
CA PHE A 5 20.14 6.46 5.20
C PHE A 5 20.00 6.27 3.70
N LEU A 6 18.99 6.92 3.12
CA LEU A 6 18.73 6.90 1.68
C LEU A 6 19.19 8.23 1.04
N PRO A 7 19.69 8.22 -0.21
CA PRO A 7 19.94 9.46 -0.93
C PRO A 7 18.62 10.23 -1.14
N PRO A 8 18.68 11.58 -1.24
CA PRO A 8 17.51 12.39 -1.54
C PRO A 8 16.80 11.92 -2.81
N TYR A 9 15.46 11.99 -2.82
CA TYR A 9 14.63 11.64 -3.98
C TYR A 9 14.89 10.24 -4.56
N SER A 10 15.20 9.27 -3.71
CA SER A 10 15.42 7.87 -4.12
C SER A 10 14.27 6.96 -3.67
N PRO A 11 13.05 7.12 -4.23
CA PRO A 11 11.91 6.29 -3.87
C PRO A 11 12.11 4.81 -4.23
N ASP A 12 12.99 4.52 -5.18
CA ASP A 12 13.33 3.17 -5.62
C ASP A 12 13.96 2.31 -4.50
N PHE A 13 14.51 2.94 -3.46
CA PHE A 13 15.04 2.26 -2.28
C PHE A 13 14.02 2.18 -1.12
N ASN A 14 12.76 2.59 -1.31
CA ASN A 14 11.76 2.59 -0.24
C ASN A 14 10.60 1.62 -0.56
N PRO A 15 10.57 0.41 0.04
CA PRO A 15 9.56 -0.61 -0.27
C PRO A 15 8.11 -0.17 -0.06
N ILE A 16 7.86 0.84 0.78
CA ILE A 16 6.50 1.35 1.01
C ILE A 16 5.90 1.99 -0.25
N GLU A 17 6.73 2.48 -1.18
CA GLU A 17 6.26 3.07 -2.44
C GLU A 17 5.59 2.00 -3.33
N LEU A 18 6.17 0.79 -3.36
CA LEU A 18 5.59 -0.37 -4.06
C LEU A 18 4.28 -0.81 -3.39
N ALA A 19 4.25 -0.86 -2.06
CA ALA A 19 3.04 -1.15 -1.30
C ALA A 19 1.92 -0.16 -1.60
N PHE A 20 2.20 1.14 -1.56
CA PHE A 20 1.21 2.16 -1.91
C PHE A 20 0.78 2.05 -3.37
N SER A 21 1.68 1.72 -4.31
CA SER A 21 1.33 1.48 -5.70
C SER A 21 0.33 0.32 -5.84
N ALA A 22 0.56 -0.79 -5.14
CA ALA A 22 -0.33 -1.95 -5.12
C ALA A 22 -1.70 -1.63 -4.50
N ILE A 23 -1.73 -0.98 -3.34
CA ILE A 23 -2.96 -0.55 -2.65
C ILE A 23 -3.77 0.40 -3.53
N LYS A 24 -3.13 1.42 -4.12
CA LYS A 24 -3.80 2.34 -5.06
C LYS A 24 -4.35 1.60 -6.27
N SER A 25 -3.64 0.60 -6.77
CA SER A 25 -4.09 -0.24 -7.89
C SER A 25 -5.27 -1.13 -7.51
N HIS A 26 -5.32 -1.64 -6.28
CA HIS A 26 -6.48 -2.34 -5.74
C HIS A 26 -7.70 -1.41 -5.65
N ILE A 27 -7.54 -0.21 -5.09
CA ILE A 27 -8.60 0.79 -4.97
C ILE A 27 -9.15 1.17 -6.36
N ARG A 28 -8.27 1.42 -7.33
CA ARG A 28 -8.67 1.77 -8.70
C ARG A 28 -9.45 0.64 -9.38
N ARG A 29 -9.07 -0.62 -9.16
CA ARG A 29 -9.79 -1.79 -9.67
C ARG A 29 -11.21 -1.89 -9.11
N HIS A 30 -11.43 -1.43 -7.88
CA HIS A 30 -12.73 -1.41 -7.22
C HIS A 30 -13.35 0.00 -7.17
N GLY A 31 -12.94 0.89 -8.09
CA GLY A 31 -13.16 2.33 -7.98
C GLY A 31 -14.64 2.74 -7.89
N ASP A 32 -15.53 2.04 -8.58
CA ASP A 32 -16.97 2.33 -8.54
C ASP A 32 -17.57 2.02 -7.17
N LEU A 33 -17.22 0.86 -6.59
CA LEU A 33 -17.66 0.47 -5.25
C LEU A 33 -17.09 1.41 -4.20
N VAL A 34 -15.77 1.67 -4.23
CA VAL A 34 -15.13 2.56 -3.26
C VAL A 34 -15.72 3.97 -3.34
N ARG A 35 -15.96 4.50 -4.54
CA ARG A 35 -16.58 5.81 -4.72
C ARG A 35 -18.01 5.84 -4.19
N SER A 36 -18.81 4.80 -4.47
CA SER A 36 -20.17 4.71 -3.95
C SER A 36 -20.19 4.70 -2.41
N THR A 37 -19.33 3.89 -1.78
CA THR A 37 -19.20 3.85 -0.33
C THR A 37 -18.75 5.19 0.22
N MET A 38 -17.78 5.86 -0.40
CA MET A 38 -17.28 7.16 0.07
C MET A 38 -18.31 8.29 -0.05
N VAL A 39 -19.18 8.25 -1.06
CA VAL A 39 -20.23 9.27 -1.27
C VAL A 39 -21.46 9.01 -0.40
N SER A 40 -21.82 7.75 -0.19
CA SER A 40 -23.02 7.35 0.55
C SER A 40 -22.76 7.01 2.02
N ALA A 41 -21.48 6.95 2.44
CA ALA A 41 -21.09 6.72 3.83
C ALA A 41 -21.72 7.79 4.73
N THR A 42 -22.56 7.34 5.65
CA THR A 42 -23.12 8.19 6.70
C THR A 42 -22.13 8.33 7.88
N ASP A 43 -21.18 7.39 7.96
CA ASP A 43 -20.08 7.34 8.94
C ASP A 43 -18.75 7.04 8.22
N GLN A 44 -17.66 7.61 8.72
CA GLN A 44 -16.29 7.33 8.28
C GLN A 44 -15.91 5.85 8.43
N ALA A 45 -16.57 5.10 9.31
CA ALA A 45 -16.34 3.67 9.51
C ALA A 45 -16.40 2.87 8.19
N ASP A 46 -17.37 3.15 7.31
CA ASP A 46 -17.53 2.42 6.05
C ASP A 46 -16.39 2.73 5.06
N ALA A 47 -15.99 3.99 4.99
CA ALA A 47 -14.86 4.43 4.18
C ALA A 47 -13.54 3.80 4.67
N VAL A 48 -13.34 3.76 5.99
CA VAL A 48 -12.17 3.14 6.63
C VAL A 48 -12.15 1.62 6.39
N ALA A 49 -13.31 0.94 6.43
CA ALA A 49 -13.40 -0.48 6.12
C ALA A 49 -12.94 -0.80 4.68
N LYS A 50 -13.29 0.05 3.71
CA LYS A 50 -12.82 -0.11 2.31
C LYS A 50 -11.32 0.13 2.14
N LEU A 51 -10.74 1.04 2.90
CA LEU A 51 -9.29 1.20 2.94
C LEU A 51 -8.61 -0.01 3.59
N TRP A 52 -9.21 -0.57 4.64
CA TRP A 52 -8.71 -1.79 5.28
C TRP A 52 -8.69 -3.00 4.35
N GLU A 53 -9.75 -3.20 3.56
CA GLU A 53 -9.79 -4.24 2.52
C GLU A 53 -8.61 -4.08 1.54
N ALA A 54 -8.33 -2.85 1.11
CA ALA A 54 -7.23 -2.57 0.20
C ALA A 54 -5.85 -2.79 0.84
N VAL A 55 -5.67 -2.40 2.11
CA VAL A 55 -4.43 -2.67 2.87
C VAL A 55 -4.20 -4.17 2.99
N TRP A 56 -5.24 -4.94 3.32
CA TRP A 56 -5.13 -6.40 3.43
C TRP A 56 -5.06 -7.15 2.11
N SER A 57 -5.11 -6.46 0.98
CA SER A 57 -4.80 -7.06 -0.32
C SER A 57 -3.30 -7.29 -0.55
N VAL A 58 -2.44 -6.69 0.29
CA VAL A 58 -0.99 -6.89 0.27
C VAL A 58 -0.63 -8.16 1.04
N THR A 59 0.08 -9.08 0.39
CA THR A 59 0.53 -10.33 1.01
C THR A 59 1.94 -10.22 1.58
N PRO A 60 2.34 -11.11 2.50
CA PRO A 60 3.74 -11.21 2.94
C PRO A 60 4.71 -11.45 1.77
N GLN A 61 4.32 -12.24 0.77
CA GLN A 61 5.13 -12.52 -0.41
C GLN A 61 5.34 -11.28 -1.27
N ASP A 62 4.32 -10.42 -1.38
CA ASP A 62 4.48 -9.12 -2.05
C ASP A 62 5.51 -8.26 -1.32
N ALA A 63 5.39 -8.16 0.01
CA ALA A 63 6.33 -7.40 0.82
C ALA A 63 7.76 -7.93 0.67
N GLU A 64 7.96 -9.24 0.74
CA GLU A 64 9.27 -9.86 0.52
C GLU A 64 9.84 -9.52 -0.87
N GLY A 65 9.01 -9.63 -1.92
CA GLY A 65 9.40 -9.25 -3.27
C GLY A 65 9.79 -7.77 -3.39
N TRP A 66 9.12 -6.87 -2.68
CA TRP A 66 9.41 -5.43 -2.70
C TRP A 66 10.68 -5.05 -1.95
N PHE A 67 10.95 -5.66 -0.80
CA PHE A 67 12.23 -5.48 -0.11
C PHE A 67 13.39 -5.97 -0.97
N ALA A 68 13.27 -7.16 -1.58
CA ALA A 68 14.28 -7.66 -2.52
C ALA A 68 14.44 -6.74 -3.74
N HIS A 69 13.34 -6.23 -4.30
CA HIS A 69 13.36 -5.28 -5.43
C HIS A 69 14.11 -3.99 -5.10
N CYS A 70 13.97 -3.48 -3.86
CA CYS A 70 14.68 -2.31 -3.37
C CYS A 70 16.14 -2.59 -2.95
N GLY A 71 16.63 -3.84 -3.11
CA GLY A 71 18.01 -4.21 -2.82
C GLY A 71 18.28 -4.62 -1.37
N TYR A 72 17.23 -4.95 -0.60
CA TYR A 72 17.38 -5.46 0.77
C TYR A 72 17.40 -6.99 0.79
N ASP A 73 18.42 -7.57 1.41
CA ASP A 73 18.44 -8.99 1.74
C ASP A 73 17.49 -9.25 2.92
N ILE A 74 16.52 -10.13 2.71
CA ILE A 74 15.63 -10.61 3.76
C ILE A 74 16.27 -11.88 4.32
N VAL A 75 16.87 -11.76 5.51
CA VAL A 75 17.50 -12.87 6.25
C VAL A 75 16.55 -13.37 7.32
#